data_AF-A0AA88XB45-F1
#
_entry.id   AF-A0AA88XB45-F1
#
_cell.length_a   1.000
_cell.length_b   1.000
_cell.length_c   1.000
_cell.angle_alpha   90.00
_cell.angle_beta   90.00
_cell.angle_gamma   90.00
#
_symmetry.space_group_name_H-M   'P 1'
#
loop_
_entity.id
_entity.type
_entity.pdbx_description
1 polymer ?
#
loop_
_entity_poly.entity_id
_entity_poly.type
_entity_poly.pdbx_seq_one_letter_code
_entity_poly.pdbx_strand_id
1 'polypeptide(L)'
;MARSISYITSSQLLSLHRLPNLAIVDVRDDERSYDGHIAGSLHFASDAFSERIPYLIQAVKGKDTLVFHCALSQVRGPKCARRLADYLAGLKEDSGIQNIMVLERGYNGWEASGRPGKVYRLFGWEYQKPERTPPACPIKPAANKTMNKVSTYSI
;
A
#
# COMPACT_ATOMS: atom_id res chain seq x y z
N MET A 1 -5.17 28.96 -7.28
CA MET A 1 -6.18 28.35 -6.38
C MET A 1 -5.57 27.09 -5.78
N ALA A 2 -5.70 26.85 -4.48
CA ALA A 2 -5.17 25.63 -3.86
C ALA A 2 -5.96 24.42 -4.38
N ARG A 3 -5.26 23.42 -4.94
CA ARG A 3 -5.89 22.16 -5.36
C ARG A 3 -6.38 21.39 -4.12
N SER A 4 -7.61 20.89 -4.16
CA SER A 4 -8.16 20.04 -3.09
C SER A 4 -7.47 18.67 -3.10
N ILE A 5 -7.23 18.13 -1.90
CA ILE A 5 -6.70 16.77 -1.71
C ILE A 5 -7.84 15.91 -1.19
N SER A 6 -8.16 14.85 -1.92
CA SER A 6 -9.18 13.88 -1.53
C SER A 6 -8.55 12.59 -1.02
N TYR A 7 -9.30 11.82 -0.24
CA TYR A 7 -8.88 10.49 0.21
C TYR A 7 -9.62 9.42 -0.59
N ILE A 8 -8.94 8.30 -0.82
CA ILE A 8 -9.49 7.16 -1.56
C ILE A 8 -9.21 5.86 -0.84
N THR A 9 -10.19 4.97 -0.82
CA THR A 9 -10.06 3.63 -0.23
C THR A 9 -9.37 2.65 -1.19
N SER A 10 -8.84 1.55 -0.67
CA SER A 10 -8.22 0.52 -1.50
C SER A 10 -9.18 -0.08 -2.54
N SER A 11 -10.47 -0.24 -2.20
CA SER A 11 -11.52 -0.71 -3.10
C SER A 11 -11.74 0.22 -4.29
N GLN A 12 -11.90 1.50 -4.01
CA GLN A 12 -12.05 2.53 -5.05
C GLN A 12 -10.79 2.62 -5.93
N LEU A 13 -9.60 2.55 -5.34
CA LEU A 13 -8.35 2.59 -6.09
C LEU A 13 -8.26 1.47 -7.14
N LEU A 14 -8.72 0.26 -6.83
CA LEU A 14 -8.69 -0.85 -7.81
C LEU A 14 -9.68 -0.65 -8.96
N SER A 15 -10.84 -0.05 -8.69
CA SER A 15 -11.79 0.30 -9.75
C SER A 15 -11.16 1.32 -10.71
N LEU A 16 -10.39 2.27 -10.18
CA LEU A 16 -9.68 3.28 -10.97
C LEU A 16 -8.36 2.79 -11.57
N HIS A 17 -7.73 1.77 -11.01
CA HIS A 17 -6.43 1.23 -11.46
C HIS A 17 -6.47 0.71 -12.90
N ARG A 18 -7.67 0.40 -13.41
CA ARG A 18 -7.90 0.00 -14.81
C ARG A 18 -7.78 1.16 -15.80
N LEU A 19 -7.80 2.41 -15.34
CA LEU A 19 -7.73 3.59 -16.17
C LEU A 19 -6.26 3.97 -16.45
N PRO A 20 -5.87 4.22 -17.72
CA PRO A 20 -4.49 4.58 -18.06
C PRO A 20 -4.09 5.98 -17.57
N ASN A 21 -5.06 6.81 -17.19
CA ASN A 21 -4.85 8.19 -16.76
C ASN A 21 -4.45 8.33 -15.28
N LEU A 22 -4.40 7.21 -14.54
CA LEU A 22 -4.06 7.16 -13.13
C LEU A 22 -2.56 6.88 -12.91
N ALA A 23 -1.91 7.64 -12.04
CA ALA A 23 -0.60 7.29 -11.49
C ALA A 23 -0.66 7.08 -9.98
N ILE A 24 -0.03 6.01 -9.52
CA ILE A 24 0.17 5.73 -8.10
C ILE A 24 1.60 6.10 -7.71
N VAL A 25 1.75 6.90 -6.66
CA VAL A 25 3.03 7.38 -6.15
C VAL A 25 3.25 6.82 -4.75
N ASP A 26 4.28 6.01 -4.62
CA ASP A 26 4.73 5.45 -3.34
C ASP A 26 5.81 6.36 -2.76
N VAL A 27 5.51 6.96 -1.60
CA VAL A 27 6.43 7.86 -0.88
C VAL A 27 7.11 7.21 0.32
N ARG A 28 7.12 5.88 0.37
CA ARG A 28 7.96 5.14 1.33
C ARG A 28 9.43 5.25 0.94
N ASP A 29 10.30 5.10 1.93
CA ASP A 29 11.74 5.13 1.75
C ASP A 29 12.22 3.69 1.43
N ASP A 30 13.25 3.17 2.11
CA ASP A 30 13.85 1.86 1.79
C ASP A 30 12.95 0.64 2.10
N GLU A 31 11.93 0.85 2.93
CA GLU A 31 10.92 -0.14 3.34
C GLU A 31 10.22 -0.80 2.14
N ARG A 32 10.12 -0.07 1.02
CA ARG A 32 9.50 -0.55 -0.22
C ARG A 32 10.15 -1.82 -0.79
N SER A 33 11.45 -2.00 -0.59
CA SER A 33 12.21 -3.10 -1.19
C SER A 33 11.87 -4.48 -0.61
N TYR A 34 11.40 -4.52 0.66
CA TYR A 34 11.15 -5.76 1.38
C TYR A 34 9.65 -6.14 1.46
N ASP A 35 8.76 -5.14 1.58
CA ASP A 35 7.33 -5.38 1.81
C ASP A 35 6.51 -5.54 0.52
N GLY A 36 7.12 -5.31 -0.65
CA GLY A 36 6.41 -5.22 -1.93
C GLY A 36 5.77 -3.86 -2.16
N HIS A 37 5.21 -3.70 -3.36
CA HIS A 37 4.60 -2.45 -3.79
C HIS A 37 3.41 -2.70 -4.70
N ILE A 38 2.54 -1.69 -4.82
CA ILE A 38 1.41 -1.73 -5.74
C ILE A 38 1.94 -1.79 -7.18
N ALA A 39 1.38 -2.67 -8.00
CA ALA A 39 1.82 -2.83 -9.38
C ALA A 39 1.66 -1.51 -10.17
N GLY A 40 2.75 -1.07 -10.81
CA GLY A 40 2.80 0.18 -11.58
C GLY A 40 3.00 1.45 -10.74
N SER A 41 3.26 1.34 -9.43
CA SER A 41 3.55 2.52 -8.61
C SER A 41 4.95 3.09 -8.86
N LEU A 42 5.02 4.41 -8.97
CA LEU A 42 6.28 5.16 -9.06
C LEU A 42 6.88 5.36 -7.67
N HIS A 43 8.20 5.28 -7.54
CA HIS A 43 8.88 5.43 -6.25
C HIS A 43 9.46 6.83 -6.08
N PHE A 44 9.01 7.55 -5.05
CA PHE A 44 9.52 8.86 -4.71
C PHE A 44 9.61 9.03 -3.19
N ALA A 45 10.77 8.67 -2.63
CA ALA A 45 11.07 8.76 -1.21
C ALA A 45 10.72 10.14 -0.61
N SER A 46 10.23 10.14 0.63
CA SER A 46 9.64 11.34 1.24
C SER A 46 10.68 12.40 1.62
N ASP A 47 11.90 11.97 1.93
CA ASP A 47 13.02 12.84 2.31
C ASP A 47 13.50 13.70 1.14
N ALA A 48 13.67 13.09 -0.03
CA ALA A 48 14.09 13.77 -1.26
C ALA A 48 12.90 14.21 -2.15
N PHE A 49 11.68 14.20 -1.61
CA PHE A 49 10.48 14.42 -2.43
C PHE A 49 10.48 15.79 -3.09
N SER A 50 10.77 16.86 -2.34
CA SER A 50 10.71 18.24 -2.83
C SER A 50 11.59 18.49 -4.05
N GLU A 51 12.81 17.94 -4.04
CA GLU A 51 13.77 18.05 -5.16
C GLU A 51 13.36 17.16 -6.35
N ARG A 52 12.62 16.09 -6.08
CA ARG A 52 12.16 15.14 -7.10
C ARG A 52 10.81 15.49 -7.73
N ILE A 53 10.09 16.51 -7.23
CA ILE A 53 8.81 16.96 -7.80
C ILE A 53 8.89 17.23 -9.32
N PRO A 54 9.91 17.92 -9.87
CA PRO A 54 10.00 18.17 -11.31
C PRO A 54 10.07 16.87 -12.12
N TYR A 55 10.85 15.89 -11.65
CA TYR A 55 10.97 14.58 -12.28
C TYR A 55 9.66 13.78 -12.21
N LEU A 56 8.93 13.89 -11.09
CA LEU A 56 7.60 13.30 -10.95
C LEU A 56 6.64 13.88 -12.01
N ILE A 57 6.58 15.19 -12.15
CA ILE A 57 5.70 15.86 -13.13
C ILE A 57 6.01 15.39 -14.56
N GLN A 58 7.30 15.23 -14.89
CA GLN A 58 7.70 14.70 -16.19
C GLN A 58 7.27 13.25 -16.40
N ALA A 59 7.39 12.39 -15.37
CA ALA A 59 7.02 10.97 -15.43
C ALA A 59 5.49 10.75 -15.49
N VAL A 60 4.71 11.69 -14.96
CA VAL A 60 3.25 11.63 -14.94
C VAL A 60 2.61 12.49 -16.03
N LYS A 61 3.42 13.00 -16.97
CA LYS A 61 2.93 13.76 -18.13
C LYS A 61 1.88 12.93 -18.89
N GLY A 62 0.71 13.53 -19.11
CA GLY A 62 -0.44 12.88 -19.74
C GLY A 62 -1.35 12.10 -18.79
N LYS A 63 -1.09 12.12 -17.48
CA LYS A 63 -1.98 11.56 -16.45
C LYS A 63 -2.71 12.69 -15.72
N ASP A 64 -3.99 12.50 -15.47
CA ASP A 64 -4.87 13.51 -14.84
C ASP A 64 -5.01 13.32 -13.32
N THR A 65 -4.80 12.08 -12.84
CA THR A 65 -5.12 11.67 -11.48
C THR A 65 -3.91 11.02 -10.81
N LEU A 66 -3.50 11.58 -9.68
CA LEU A 66 -2.36 11.11 -8.88
C LEU A 66 -2.83 10.62 -7.51
N VAL A 67 -2.42 9.41 -7.14
CA VAL A 67 -2.73 8.80 -5.85
C VAL A 67 -1.44 8.59 -5.07
N PHE A 68 -1.30 9.30 -3.96
CA PHE A 68 -0.17 9.19 -3.05
C PHE A 68 -0.44 8.15 -1.98
N HIS A 69 0.55 7.34 -1.64
CA HIS A 69 0.47 6.44 -0.49
C HIS A 69 1.80 6.31 0.25
N CYS A 70 1.73 5.93 1.52
CA CYS A 70 2.87 5.55 2.34
C CYS A 70 2.62 4.15 2.93
N ALA A 71 3.25 3.82 4.07
CA ALA A 71 2.97 2.59 4.82
C ALA A 71 1.58 2.63 5.46
N LEU A 72 1.29 3.69 6.24
CA LEU A 72 -0.02 3.94 6.87
C LEU A 72 -0.76 5.15 6.27
N SER A 73 -0.08 5.94 5.43
CA SER A 73 -0.59 7.20 4.85
C SER A 73 -1.07 8.26 5.87
N GLN A 74 -0.59 8.23 7.12
CA GLN A 74 -1.00 9.20 8.15
C GLN A 74 -0.15 10.49 8.18
N VAL A 75 1.12 10.42 7.76
CA VAL A 75 2.06 11.55 7.87
C VAL A 75 2.72 11.86 6.53
N ARG A 76 3.54 10.94 6.00
CA ARG A 76 4.34 11.17 4.77
C ARG A 76 3.46 11.36 3.53
N GLY A 77 2.41 10.53 3.37
CA GLY A 77 1.48 10.59 2.23
C GLY A 77 0.81 11.96 2.03
N PRO A 78 0.04 12.47 3.01
CA PRO A 78 -0.61 13.77 2.90
C PRO A 78 0.40 14.93 2.83
N LYS A 79 1.56 14.82 3.50
CA LYS A 79 2.63 15.83 3.42
C LYS A 79 3.19 15.98 2.00
N CYS A 80 3.45 14.87 1.31
CA CYS A 80 3.95 14.90 -0.06
C CYS A 80 2.88 15.37 -1.05
N ALA A 81 1.62 14.94 -0.87
CA ALA A 81 0.51 15.42 -1.68
C ALA A 81 0.30 16.94 -1.55
N ARG A 82 0.43 17.48 -0.34
CA ARG A 82 0.38 18.93 -0.09
C ARG A 82 1.53 19.66 -0.77
N ARG A 83 2.77 19.19 -0.60
CA ARG A 83 3.95 19.78 -1.25
C ARG A 83 3.82 19.83 -2.77
N LEU A 84 3.27 18.76 -3.38
CA LEU A 84 2.99 18.77 -4.81
C LEU A 84 1.93 19.83 -5.15
N ALA A 85 0.83 19.89 -4.42
CA ALA A 85 -0.23 20.87 -4.67
C ALA A 85 0.31 22.31 -4.59
N ASP A 86 1.16 22.60 -3.61
CA ASP A 86 1.80 23.91 -3.43
C ASP A 86 2.77 24.22 -4.58
N TYR A 87 3.59 23.24 -5.00
CA TYR A 87 4.49 23.38 -6.14
C TYR A 87 3.73 23.67 -7.44
N LEU A 88 2.64 22.92 -7.68
CA LEU A 88 1.80 23.11 -8.86
C LEU A 88 1.03 24.43 -8.85
N ALA A 89 0.78 25.03 -7.68
CA ALA A 89 0.17 26.36 -7.57
C ALA A 89 1.14 27.48 -7.96
N GLY A 90 2.46 27.24 -7.88
CA GLY A 90 3.50 28.18 -8.31
C GLY A 90 3.88 28.07 -9.79
N LEU A 91 3.51 26.98 -10.47
CA LEU A 91 3.74 26.82 -11.89
C LEU A 91 2.71 27.60 -12.72
N LYS A 92 3.19 28.27 -13.78
CA LYS A 92 2.33 28.96 -14.76
C LYS A 92 1.75 28.04 -15.83
N GLU A 93 2.34 26.85 -16.00
CA GLU A 93 1.93 25.86 -16.99
C GLU A 93 1.01 24.81 -16.37
N ASP A 94 -0.07 24.49 -17.08
CA ASP A 94 -0.97 23.41 -16.69
C ASP A 94 -0.30 22.06 -16.95
N SER A 95 0.17 21.45 -15.87
CA SER A 95 0.72 20.08 -15.86
C SER A 95 -0.29 18.98 -16.24
N GLY A 96 -1.56 19.33 -16.51
CA GLY A 96 -2.64 18.38 -16.82
C GLY A 96 -3.18 17.62 -15.61
N ILE A 97 -2.56 17.79 -14.43
CA ILE A 97 -2.96 17.15 -13.18
C ILE A 97 -4.21 17.87 -12.63
N GLN A 98 -5.32 17.15 -12.59
CA GLN A 98 -6.58 17.66 -12.06
C GLN A 98 -6.82 17.18 -10.64
N ASN A 99 -6.59 15.89 -10.39
CA ASN A 99 -6.97 15.23 -9.15
C ASN A 99 -5.74 14.74 -8.37
N ILE A 100 -5.61 15.22 -7.12
CA ILE A 100 -4.60 14.75 -6.17
C ILE A 100 -5.32 14.01 -5.05
N MET A 101 -5.01 12.73 -4.90
CA MET A 101 -5.65 11.85 -3.94
C MET A 101 -4.63 11.18 -3.02
N VAL A 102 -5.06 10.77 -1.83
CA VAL A 102 -4.25 10.01 -0.87
C VAL A 102 -4.94 8.69 -0.56
N LEU A 103 -4.21 7.58 -0.72
CA LEU A 103 -4.71 6.24 -0.38
C LEU A 103 -4.82 6.09 1.13
N GLU A 104 -6.04 5.87 1.61
CA GLU A 104 -6.33 5.60 3.01
C GLU A 104 -5.69 4.29 3.47
N ARG A 105 -5.21 4.28 4.72
CA ARG A 105 -4.54 3.14 5.37
C ARG A 105 -3.25 2.67 4.70
N GLY A 106 -2.79 3.36 3.66
CA GLY A 106 -1.52 3.12 2.97
C GLY A 106 -1.35 1.70 2.44
N TYR A 107 -0.09 1.29 2.28
CA TYR A 107 0.26 -0.05 1.79
C TYR A 107 -0.25 -1.15 2.72
N ASN A 108 -0.27 -0.91 4.04
CA ASN A 108 -0.78 -1.89 4.99
C ASN A 108 -2.27 -2.17 4.80
N GLY A 109 -3.06 -1.15 4.45
CA GLY A 109 -4.48 -1.31 4.11
C GLY A 109 -4.70 -1.99 2.76
N TRP A 110 -3.82 -1.74 1.79
CA TRP A 110 -3.82 -2.46 0.51
C TRP A 110 -3.57 -3.95 0.73
N GLU A 111 -2.51 -4.29 1.47
CA GLU A 111 -2.14 -5.67 1.78
C GLU A 111 -3.20 -6.37 2.63
N ALA A 112 -3.70 -5.72 3.68
CA ALA A 112 -4.75 -6.28 4.55
C ALA A 112 -6.07 -6.56 3.81
N SER A 113 -6.31 -5.90 2.67
CA SER A 113 -7.48 -6.17 1.83
C SER A 113 -7.31 -7.37 0.89
N GLY A 114 -6.21 -8.12 1.00
CA GLY A 114 -5.93 -9.29 0.17
C GLY A 114 -5.63 -8.95 -1.30
N ARG A 115 -5.28 -7.68 -1.58
CA ARG A 115 -5.02 -7.23 -2.95
C ARG A 115 -3.60 -7.57 -3.37
N PRO A 116 -3.38 -7.84 -4.67
CA PRO A 116 -2.06 -8.19 -5.16
C PRO A 116 -1.09 -7.02 -4.94
N GLY A 117 -0.17 -7.19 -4.00
CA GLY A 117 1.10 -6.47 -3.98
C GLY A 117 2.08 -7.24 -4.87
N LYS A 118 2.94 -6.54 -5.61
CA LYS A 118 4.03 -7.17 -6.36
C LYS A 118 5.10 -7.59 -5.35
N VAL A 119 4.83 -8.66 -4.62
CA VAL A 119 5.78 -9.34 -3.74
C VAL A 119 6.08 -10.70 -4.38
N TYR A 120 7.31 -10.76 -4.91
CA TYR A 120 8.05 -11.90 -5.45
C TYR A 120 7.55 -12.62 -6.71
N ARG A 121 8.25 -12.32 -7.81
CA ARG A 121 8.42 -13.14 -9.02
C ARG A 121 9.18 -14.47 -8.78
N LEU A 122 9.32 -14.92 -7.52
CA LEU A 122 10.16 -16.06 -7.15
C LEU A 122 9.40 -17.23 -6.47
N PHE A 123 8.19 -17.00 -5.97
CA PHE A 123 7.31 -18.07 -5.49
C PHE A 123 5.96 -17.83 -6.14
N GLY A 124 5.49 -18.75 -6.98
CA GLY A 124 4.32 -18.60 -7.85
C GLY A 124 3.07 -18.02 -7.16
N TRP A 125 2.07 -17.68 -7.97
CA TRP A 125 0.81 -17.00 -7.64
C TRP A 125 -0.05 -17.66 -6.51
N GLU A 126 0.48 -18.68 -5.87
CA GLU A 126 -0.08 -19.50 -4.81
C GLU A 126 0.35 -19.04 -3.40
N TYR A 127 1.31 -18.11 -3.28
CA TYR A 127 1.68 -17.53 -2.00
C TYR A 127 0.66 -16.47 -1.54
N GLN A 128 -0.47 -16.93 -1.00
CA GLN A 128 -1.29 -16.10 -0.13
C GLN A 128 -0.54 -15.94 1.19
N LYS A 129 -0.12 -14.70 1.50
CA LYS A 129 0.43 -14.32 2.80
C LYS A 129 -0.49 -14.92 3.90
N PRO A 130 0.01 -15.72 4.85
CA PRO A 130 -0.84 -16.31 5.86
C PRO A 130 -1.55 -15.18 6.61
N GLU A 131 -2.87 -15.32 6.72
CA GLU A 131 -3.72 -14.40 7.46
C GLU A 131 -3.09 -14.16 8.84
N ARG A 132 -2.87 -12.89 9.20
CA ARG A 132 -2.28 -12.51 10.49
C ARG A 132 -2.99 -13.33 11.56
N THR A 133 -2.27 -14.24 12.22
CA THR A 133 -2.82 -15.04 13.30
C THR A 133 -3.63 -14.11 14.22
N PRO A 134 -4.92 -14.37 14.47
CA PRO A 134 -5.65 -13.58 15.44
C PRO A 134 -4.86 -13.61 16.76
N PRO A 135 -4.79 -12.48 17.49
CA PRO A 135 -4.02 -12.41 18.73
C PRO A 135 -4.57 -13.45 19.71
N ALA A 136 -3.75 -14.49 19.96
CA ALA A 136 -3.87 -15.53 20.98
C ALA A 136 -5.29 -15.87 21.46
N CYS A 137 -5.86 -16.97 20.95
CA CYS A 137 -6.86 -17.69 21.73
C CYS A 137 -6.15 -18.41 22.89
N PRO A 138 -6.53 -18.15 24.16
CA PRO A 138 -5.98 -18.87 25.30
C PRO A 138 -6.58 -20.28 25.33
N ILE A 139 -5.82 -21.29 24.88
CA ILE A 139 -6.24 -22.67 25.07
C ILE A 139 -6.04 -23.00 26.55
N LYS A 140 -7.12 -22.98 27.34
CA LYS A 140 -7.18 -23.69 28.62
C LYS A 140 -7.04 -25.19 28.33
N PRO A 141 -6.13 -25.93 29.00
CA PRO A 141 -6.11 -27.37 28.85
C PRO A 141 -7.34 -27.95 29.56
N ALA A 142 -8.22 -28.63 28.82
CA ALA A 142 -9.23 -29.50 29.41
C ALA A 142 -8.53 -30.81 29.81
N ALA A 143 -8.26 -30.97 31.10
CA ALA A 143 -7.87 -32.25 31.66
C ALA A 143 -9.04 -33.22 31.56
N ASN A 144 -8.91 -34.28 30.76
CA ASN A 144 -9.78 -35.44 30.88
C ASN A 144 -8.93 -36.70 31.13
N LYS A 145 -9.01 -37.18 32.37
CA LYS A 145 -8.71 -38.55 32.75
C LYS A 145 -9.72 -39.46 32.06
N THR A 146 -9.26 -40.50 31.38
CA THR A 146 -9.91 -41.81 31.52
C THR A 146 -8.93 -42.94 31.21
N MET A 147 -8.62 -43.65 32.28
CA MET A 147 -7.96 -44.93 32.39
C MET A 147 -8.78 -45.99 31.64
N ASN A 148 -8.16 -46.85 30.82
CA ASN A 148 -8.55 -48.27 30.77
C ASN A 148 -7.48 -49.21 30.16
N LYS A 149 -7.04 -50.08 31.07
CA LYS A 149 -6.44 -51.42 31.03
C LYS A 149 -6.04 -52.12 29.71
N VAL A 150 -4.78 -52.60 29.76
CA VAL A 150 -4.30 -54.00 29.61
C VAL A 150 -4.72 -54.78 28.36
N SER A 151 -3.73 -55.12 27.52
CA SER A 151 -3.60 -56.48 27.01
C SER A 151 -2.14 -56.85 26.77
N THR A 152 -1.77 -57.95 27.40
CA THR A 152 -0.51 -58.68 27.42
C THR A 152 -0.15 -59.28 26.06
N TYR A 153 1.13 -59.27 25.70
CA TYR A 153 1.73 -60.37 24.92
C TYR A 153 3.11 -60.71 25.50
N SER A 154 3.25 -61.98 25.90
CA SER A 154 4.50 -62.62 26.29
C SER A 154 5.06 -63.41 25.10
N ILE A 155 6.38 -63.28 24.92
CA ILE A 155 7.37 -64.18 24.30
C ILE A 155 6.99 -64.81 22.95
#